data_AF-A0A8S3JAR8-F1
#
_entry.id   AF-A0A8S3JAR8-F1
#
_cell.length_a   1.000
_cell.length_b   1.000
_cell.length_c   1.000
_cell.angle_alpha   90.00
_cell.angle_beta   90.00
_cell.angle_gamma   90.00
#
_symmetry.space_group_name_H-M   'P 1'
#
loop_
_entity.id
_entity.type
_entity.pdbx_description
1 polymer ?
#
loop_
_entity_poly.entity_id
_entity_poly.type
_entity_poly.pdbx_seq_one_letter_code
_entity_poly.pdbx_strand_id
1 'polypeptide(L)'
;ACAYKEPATSIGLILGTGTNACYIEDLDKVGTWNGDHDEPKQVIINMEWGAFGDNGCLNHIRTKYDEEVDLSSINPGQQTFEKMISGMYMGEIVRLIILDLLQRELLFLGHRDTYGDYKTPIYNRGGFYTKFVSTVETDEGIKFSNTRRVLEDIGIRNPTFDDCVIVQHICRQVSKRAARLAGAGM
;
A
#
# COMPACT_ATOMS: atom_id res chain seq x y z
N ALA A 1 5.63 20.05 14.74
CA ALA A 1 6.21 19.37 15.92
C ALA A 1 7.65 18.87 15.70
N CYS A 2 8.02 18.40 14.49
CA CYS A 2 9.42 17.99 14.20
C CYS A 2 10.36 19.19 13.99
N ALA A 3 10.08 20.09 13.03
CA ALA A 3 10.92 21.27 12.79
C ALA A 3 11.10 22.21 14.01
N TYR A 4 10.14 22.21 14.95
CA TYR A 4 10.25 22.94 16.21
C TYR A 4 11.33 22.36 17.15
N LYS A 5 11.53 21.04 17.13
CA LYS A 5 12.52 20.34 17.98
C LYS A 5 13.83 20.09 17.24
N GLU A 6 13.76 19.89 15.93
CA GLU A 6 14.88 19.60 15.04
C GLU A 6 14.86 20.62 13.88
N PRO A 7 15.58 21.74 14.01
CA PRO A 7 15.58 22.82 13.02
C PRO A 7 16.03 22.39 11.62
N ALA A 8 16.75 21.27 11.48
CA ALA A 8 17.15 20.72 10.18
C ALA A 8 16.00 20.01 9.42
N THR A 9 14.81 19.89 10.00
CA THR A 9 13.67 19.23 9.34
C THR A 9 13.10 20.10 8.21
N SER A 10 13.37 19.72 6.96
CA SER A 10 12.87 20.44 5.77
C SER A 10 11.78 19.69 5.00
N ILE A 11 11.45 18.46 5.41
CA ILE A 11 10.44 17.61 4.75
C ILE A 11 9.50 17.01 5.80
N GLY A 12 8.21 17.02 5.51
CA GLY A 12 7.18 16.26 6.20
C GLY A 12 6.68 15.12 5.31
N LEU A 13 6.54 13.92 5.89
CA LEU A 13 6.06 12.74 5.18
C LEU A 13 4.97 12.06 5.99
N ILE A 14 3.86 11.73 5.33
CA ILE A 14 2.77 10.94 5.88
C ILE A 14 2.73 9.60 5.15
N LEU A 15 2.84 8.52 5.91
CA LEU A 15 2.64 7.13 5.47
C LEU A 15 1.65 6.48 6.43
N GLY A 16 0.39 6.36 6.01
CA GLY A 16 -0.68 5.82 6.83
C GLY A 16 -1.85 5.35 5.98
N THR A 17 -3.08 5.69 6.37
CA THR A 17 -4.28 5.43 5.56
C THR A 17 -4.15 6.05 4.16
N GLY A 18 -3.69 7.30 4.10
CA GLY A 18 -3.23 7.95 2.87
C GLY A 18 -1.71 8.14 2.87
N THR A 19 -1.20 8.80 1.83
CA THR A 19 0.18 9.26 1.82
C THR A 19 0.32 10.63 1.17
N ASN A 20 1.13 11.48 1.79
CA ASN A 20 1.45 12.80 1.26
C ASN A 20 2.84 13.25 1.74
N ALA A 21 3.44 14.20 1.03
CA ALA A 21 4.68 14.85 1.41
C ALA A 21 4.55 16.38 1.30
N CYS A 22 5.28 17.08 2.15
CA CYS A 22 5.48 18.52 2.04
C CYS A 22 6.95 18.87 2.27
N TYR A 23 7.42 19.95 1.65
CA TYR A 23 8.80 20.38 1.79
C TYR A 23 8.91 21.91 1.71
N ILE A 24 10.06 22.45 2.12
CA ILE A 24 10.38 23.88 2.00
C ILE A 24 11.00 24.13 0.61
N GLU A 25 10.41 25.04 -0.15
CA GLU A 25 10.90 25.48 -1.46
C GLU A 25 11.24 26.97 -1.45
N ASP A 26 12.21 27.37 -2.28
CA ASP A 26 12.54 28.78 -2.48
C ASP A 26 11.48 29.46 -3.35
N LEU A 27 11.03 30.67 -2.95
CA LEU A 27 9.97 31.41 -3.67
C LEU A 27 10.29 31.62 -5.16
N ASP A 28 11.55 31.83 -5.51
CA ASP A 28 12.01 32.07 -6.89
C ASP A 28 11.76 30.86 -7.83
N LYS A 29 11.54 29.65 -7.28
CA LYS A 29 11.20 28.45 -8.06
C LYS A 29 9.70 28.21 -8.17
N VAL A 30 8.87 28.94 -7.41
CA VAL A 30 7.42 28.76 -7.38
C VAL A 30 6.77 29.76 -8.34
N GLY A 31 6.74 29.41 -9.63
CA GLY A 31 6.22 30.29 -10.68
C GLY A 31 4.74 30.66 -10.57
N THR A 32 3.98 29.99 -9.70
CA THR A 32 2.56 30.29 -9.41
C THR A 32 2.35 31.12 -8.16
N TRP A 33 3.42 31.51 -7.46
CA TRP A 33 3.32 32.31 -6.23
C TRP A 33 2.86 33.74 -6.56
N ASN A 34 1.90 34.23 -5.79
CA ASN A 34 1.34 35.57 -5.92
C ASN A 34 1.23 36.30 -4.56
N GLY A 35 1.92 35.78 -3.53
CA GLY A 35 1.99 36.37 -2.20
C GLY A 35 3.15 37.36 -2.05
N ASP A 36 3.56 37.60 -0.80
CA ASP A 36 4.72 38.43 -0.50
C ASP A 36 6.04 37.74 -0.88
N HIS A 37 7.07 38.56 -1.11
CA HIS A 37 8.44 38.12 -1.39
C HIS A 37 9.40 38.62 -0.31
N ASP A 38 8.88 38.87 0.89
CA ASP A 38 9.64 39.31 2.05
C ASP A 38 10.46 38.14 2.61
N GLU A 39 11.39 38.42 3.51
CA GLU A 39 12.19 37.39 4.17
C GLU A 39 11.36 36.66 5.26
N PRO A 40 11.46 35.32 5.39
CA PRO A 40 12.29 34.43 4.58
C PRO A 40 11.65 34.14 3.21
N LYS A 41 12.47 34.14 2.15
CA LYS A 41 12.02 33.85 0.76
C LYS A 41 11.74 32.37 0.50
N GLN A 42 10.98 31.74 1.38
CA GLN A 42 10.68 30.31 1.35
C GLN A 42 9.20 30.07 1.61
N VAL A 43 8.68 29.00 1.03
CA VAL A 43 7.30 28.56 1.21
C VAL A 43 7.24 27.06 1.41
N ILE A 44 6.28 26.57 2.19
CA ILE A 44 6.02 25.14 2.31
C ILE A 44 5.12 24.71 1.16
N ILE A 45 5.61 23.80 0.33
CA ILE A 45 4.83 23.14 -0.72
C ILE A 45 4.16 21.90 -0.13
N ASN A 46 2.83 21.91 -0.12
CA ASN A 46 2.06 20.68 0.02
C ASN A 46 1.95 20.02 -1.35
N MET A 47 2.59 18.87 -1.54
CA MET A 47 2.69 18.25 -2.86
C MET A 47 1.38 17.62 -3.34
N GLU A 48 0.53 17.17 -2.40
CA GLU A 48 -0.62 16.31 -2.71
C GLU A 48 -0.22 15.17 -3.67
N TRP A 49 0.92 14.53 -3.37
CA TRP A 49 1.63 13.66 -4.32
C TRP A 49 0.86 12.38 -4.68
N GLY A 50 -0.27 12.12 -4.02
CA GLY A 50 -1.08 10.94 -4.23
C GLY A 50 -1.59 10.86 -5.67
N ALA A 51 -1.85 12.01 -6.29
CA ALA A 51 -2.29 12.14 -7.68
C ALA A 51 -1.18 11.90 -8.73
N PHE A 52 0.07 11.70 -8.30
CA PHE A 52 1.15 11.38 -9.23
C PHE A 52 0.83 10.08 -10.00
N GLY A 53 0.95 10.11 -11.32
CA GLY A 53 0.58 8.99 -12.19
C GLY A 53 -0.86 8.99 -12.71
N ASP A 54 -1.74 9.89 -12.26
CA ASP A 54 -3.13 9.98 -12.76
C ASP A 54 -3.19 10.32 -14.26
N ASN A 55 -2.16 10.98 -14.79
CA ASN A 55 -2.00 11.24 -16.23
C ASN A 55 -1.45 10.03 -17.02
N GLY A 56 -1.28 8.87 -16.38
CA GLY A 56 -0.80 7.64 -16.99
C GLY A 56 0.72 7.46 -17.02
N CYS A 57 1.52 8.39 -16.49
CA CYS A 57 2.99 8.27 -16.51
C CYS A 57 3.51 7.05 -15.72
N LEU A 58 2.73 6.53 -14.77
CA LEU A 58 3.05 5.35 -13.97
C LEU A 58 2.42 4.04 -14.51
N ASN A 59 1.68 4.07 -15.62
CA ASN A 59 0.96 2.88 -16.10
C ASN A 59 1.87 1.67 -16.35
N HIS A 60 3.12 1.91 -16.75
CA HIS A 60 4.10 0.86 -17.03
C HIS A 60 4.57 0.07 -15.79
N ILE A 61 4.35 0.58 -14.57
CA ILE A 61 4.68 -0.11 -13.31
C ILE A 61 3.44 -0.65 -12.57
N ARG A 62 2.23 -0.28 -13.03
CA ARG A 62 0.98 -0.76 -12.45
C ARG A 62 0.75 -2.22 -12.85
N THR A 63 0.24 -3.00 -11.91
CA THR A 63 -0.20 -4.37 -12.17
C THR A 63 -1.71 -4.43 -12.37
N LYS A 64 -2.21 -5.55 -12.90
CA LYS A 64 -3.66 -5.84 -12.95
C LYS A 64 -4.35 -5.70 -11.58
N TYR A 65 -3.62 -5.91 -10.48
CA TYR A 65 -4.16 -5.77 -9.12
C TYR A 65 -4.30 -4.31 -8.70
N ASP A 66 -3.35 -3.45 -9.10
CA ASP A 66 -3.43 -2.01 -8.87
C ASP A 66 -4.55 -1.37 -9.71
N GLU A 67 -4.78 -1.87 -10.92
CA GLU A 67 -5.91 -1.49 -11.78
C GLU A 67 -7.25 -1.89 -11.15
N GLU A 68 -7.39 -3.12 -10.66
CA GLU A 68 -8.62 -3.58 -9.99
C GLU A 68 -8.92 -2.78 -8.70
N VAL A 69 -7.90 -2.47 -7.89
CA VAL A 69 -8.05 -1.60 -6.72
C VAL A 69 -8.53 -0.22 -7.11
N ASP A 70 -7.97 0.35 -8.18
CA ASP A 70 -8.32 1.67 -8.68
C ASP A 70 -9.76 1.71 -9.23
N LEU A 71 -10.12 0.77 -10.11
CA LEU A 71 -11.45 0.66 -10.70
C LEU A 71 -12.56 0.47 -9.66
N SER A 72 -12.27 -0.29 -8.60
CA SER A 72 -13.23 -0.51 -7.51
C SER A 72 -13.25 0.63 -6.48
N SER A 73 -12.30 1.57 -6.51
CA SER A 73 -12.19 2.65 -5.52
C SER A 73 -13.32 3.68 -5.61
N ILE A 74 -13.43 4.56 -4.61
CA ILE A 74 -14.39 5.67 -4.61
C ILE A 74 -14.08 6.67 -5.74
N ASN A 75 -12.79 6.83 -6.07
CA ASN A 75 -12.31 7.78 -7.07
C ASN A 75 -11.46 7.04 -8.14
N PRO A 76 -12.07 6.28 -9.07
CA PRO A 76 -11.31 5.61 -10.12
C PRO A 76 -10.51 6.59 -10.98
N GLY A 77 -9.28 6.23 -11.32
CA GLY A 77 -8.35 7.05 -12.12
C GLY A 77 -7.71 8.23 -11.38
N GLN A 78 -7.96 8.36 -10.07
CA GLN A 78 -7.36 9.40 -9.22
C GLN A 78 -6.50 8.78 -8.13
N GLN A 79 -5.55 9.54 -7.56
CA GLN A 79 -4.73 9.11 -6.44
C GLN A 79 -3.90 7.84 -6.74
N THR A 80 -3.42 7.72 -7.98
CA THR A 80 -2.71 6.54 -8.50
C THR A 80 -1.50 6.17 -7.64
N PHE A 81 -0.67 7.14 -7.26
CA PHE A 81 0.52 6.91 -6.44
C PHE A 81 0.14 6.49 -5.02
N GLU A 82 -0.85 7.15 -4.42
CA GLU A 82 -1.34 6.82 -3.08
C GLU A 82 -1.86 5.37 -3.02
N LYS A 83 -2.63 4.96 -4.03
CA LYS A 83 -3.18 3.59 -4.12
C LYS A 83 -2.12 2.49 -4.17
N MET A 84 -0.94 2.79 -4.69
CA MET A 84 0.16 1.83 -4.75
C MET A 84 0.99 1.74 -3.46
N ILE A 85 0.83 2.69 -2.53
CA ILE A 85 1.68 2.86 -1.35
C ILE A 85 0.89 2.69 -0.04
N SER A 86 -0.26 3.33 0.07
CA SER A 86 -0.88 3.59 1.37
C SER A 86 -1.46 2.34 2.03
N GLY A 87 -1.59 2.41 3.35
CA GLY A 87 -2.18 1.35 4.15
C GLY A 87 -3.68 1.15 3.92
N MET A 88 -4.38 2.05 3.23
CA MET A 88 -5.76 1.80 2.83
C MET A 88 -5.88 0.72 1.75
N TYR A 89 -4.88 0.63 0.86
CA TYR A 89 -4.96 -0.20 -0.35
C TYR A 89 -4.03 -1.42 -0.32
N MET A 90 -2.94 -1.36 0.45
CA MET A 90 -1.93 -2.41 0.52
C MET A 90 -2.52 -3.81 0.81
N GLY A 91 -3.39 -3.91 1.81
CA GLY A 91 -4.04 -5.18 2.14
C GLY A 91 -4.95 -5.71 1.02
N GLU A 92 -5.63 -4.82 0.30
CA GLU A 92 -6.50 -5.20 -0.82
C GLU A 92 -5.70 -5.74 -2.01
N ILE A 93 -4.54 -5.14 -2.30
CA ILE A 93 -3.62 -5.65 -3.33
C ILE A 93 -3.17 -7.08 -2.98
N VAL A 94 -2.79 -7.31 -1.71
CA VAL A 94 -2.42 -8.65 -1.23
C VAL A 94 -3.59 -9.63 -1.39
N ARG A 95 -4.81 -9.22 -1.00
CA ARG A 95 -6.02 -10.04 -1.14
C ARG A 95 -6.26 -10.48 -2.58
N LEU A 96 -6.17 -9.55 -3.53
CA LEU A 96 -6.40 -9.81 -4.94
C LEU A 96 -5.35 -10.77 -5.53
N ILE A 97 -4.09 -10.65 -5.11
CA ILE A 97 -3.03 -11.60 -5.50
C ILE A 97 -3.34 -13.00 -4.95
N ILE A 98 -3.72 -13.10 -3.67
CA ILE A 98 -4.08 -14.37 -3.03
C ILE A 98 -5.27 -15.01 -3.76
N LEU A 99 -6.29 -14.23 -4.10
CA LEU A 99 -7.45 -14.73 -4.85
C LEU A 99 -7.10 -15.20 -6.27
N ASP A 100 -6.25 -14.49 -6.99
CA ASP A 100 -5.77 -14.93 -8.31
C ASP A 100 -5.05 -16.28 -8.21
N LEU A 101 -4.19 -16.47 -7.21
CA LEU A 101 -3.48 -17.72 -7.00
C LEU A 101 -4.40 -18.86 -6.55
N LEU A 102 -5.39 -18.56 -5.69
CA LEU A 102 -6.41 -19.52 -5.28
C LEU A 102 -7.24 -20.00 -6.47
N GLN A 103 -7.72 -19.07 -7.31
CA GLN A 103 -8.52 -19.38 -8.51
C GLN A 103 -7.73 -20.21 -9.53
N ARG A 104 -6.40 -20.03 -9.58
CA ARG A 104 -5.49 -20.77 -10.45
C ARG A 104 -5.03 -22.11 -9.85
N GLU A 105 -5.56 -22.49 -8.69
CA GLU A 105 -5.16 -23.70 -7.95
C GLU A 105 -3.64 -23.72 -7.66
N LEU A 106 -3.05 -22.56 -7.35
CA LEU A 106 -1.62 -22.42 -6.99
C LEU A 106 -1.40 -22.17 -5.49
N LEU A 107 -2.47 -21.89 -4.76
CA LEU A 107 -2.44 -21.59 -3.32
C LEU A 107 -3.66 -22.20 -2.63
N PHE A 108 -3.49 -22.72 -1.42
CA PHE A 108 -4.50 -23.39 -0.61
C PHE A 108 -5.19 -24.56 -1.34
N LEU A 109 -4.38 -25.45 -1.93
CA LEU A 109 -4.86 -26.64 -2.62
C LEU A 109 -5.79 -27.48 -1.73
N GLY A 110 -7.00 -27.76 -2.22
CA GLY A 110 -8.00 -28.53 -1.47
C GLY A 110 -8.83 -27.69 -0.50
N HIS A 111 -8.50 -26.40 -0.30
CA HIS A 111 -9.34 -25.42 0.38
C HIS A 111 -10.46 -24.95 -0.57
N ARG A 112 -11.27 -25.91 -1.02
CA ARG A 112 -12.50 -25.67 -1.79
C ARG A 112 -13.64 -25.39 -0.82
N ASP A 113 -13.52 -24.32 -0.04
CA ASP A 113 -14.74 -23.67 0.42
C ASP A 113 -15.43 -23.18 -0.86
N THR A 114 -16.65 -23.66 -1.10
CA THR A 114 -17.44 -23.34 -2.29
C THR A 114 -17.30 -21.86 -2.60
N TYR A 115 -16.70 -21.56 -3.76
CA TYR A 115 -16.56 -20.21 -4.29
C TYR A 115 -17.88 -19.46 -4.08
N GLY A 116 -17.90 -18.48 -3.16
CA GLY A 116 -19.13 -17.80 -2.76
C GLY A 116 -19.62 -18.01 -1.33
N ASP A 117 -18.86 -18.62 -0.41
CA ASP A 117 -19.13 -18.40 1.02
C ASP A 117 -18.67 -16.99 1.42
N TYR A 118 -19.56 -16.02 1.25
CA TYR A 118 -19.39 -14.62 1.63
C TYR A 118 -19.08 -14.43 3.12
N LYS A 119 -19.13 -15.49 3.94
CA LYS A 119 -18.66 -15.44 5.34
C LYS A 119 -17.14 -15.48 5.45
N THR A 120 -16.42 -16.00 4.47
CA THR A 120 -14.96 -16.11 4.51
C THR A 120 -14.34 -14.77 4.09
N PRO A 121 -13.62 -14.06 4.98
CA PRO A 121 -13.15 -12.71 4.72
C PRO A 121 -12.33 -12.54 3.43
N ILE A 122 -11.54 -13.54 3.01
CA ILE A 122 -10.71 -13.44 1.80
C ILE A 122 -11.52 -13.09 0.52
N TYR A 123 -12.78 -13.55 0.42
CA TYR A 123 -13.64 -13.28 -0.74
C TYR A 123 -14.27 -11.89 -0.72
N ASN A 124 -14.25 -11.22 0.43
CA ASN A 124 -14.82 -9.89 0.59
C ASN A 124 -13.75 -8.82 0.38
N ARG A 125 -14.11 -7.77 -0.37
CA ARG A 125 -13.27 -6.57 -0.49
C ARG A 125 -12.94 -6.00 0.88
N GLY A 126 -11.68 -5.68 1.11
CA GLY A 126 -11.19 -5.19 2.41
C GLY A 126 -11.08 -6.28 3.49
N GLY A 127 -11.29 -7.56 3.14
CA GLY A 127 -11.17 -8.68 4.07
C GLY A 127 -9.73 -9.04 4.45
N PHE A 128 -8.74 -8.44 3.80
CA PHE A 128 -7.33 -8.53 4.18
C PHE A 128 -6.82 -7.15 4.59
N TYR A 129 -6.66 -6.93 5.89
CA TYR A 129 -6.24 -5.65 6.44
C TYR A 129 -4.72 -5.44 6.33
N THR A 130 -4.27 -4.20 6.21
CA THR A 130 -2.84 -3.87 6.20
C THR A 130 -2.09 -4.33 7.46
N LYS A 131 -2.76 -4.39 8.62
CA LYS A 131 -2.16 -4.99 9.84
C LYS A 131 -1.74 -6.44 9.65
N PHE A 132 -2.42 -7.19 8.78
CA PHE A 132 -2.08 -8.57 8.45
C PHE A 132 -0.79 -8.64 7.65
N VAL A 133 -0.56 -7.71 6.73
CA VAL A 133 0.72 -7.59 5.99
C VAL A 133 1.87 -7.44 6.99
N SER A 134 1.78 -6.47 7.90
CA SER A 134 2.81 -6.27 8.93
C SER A 134 2.98 -7.47 9.85
N THR A 135 1.88 -8.12 10.24
CA THR A 135 1.90 -9.29 11.15
C THR A 135 2.56 -10.51 10.49
N VAL A 136 2.30 -10.74 9.21
CA VAL A 136 2.91 -11.84 8.42
C VAL A 136 4.41 -11.61 8.23
N GLU A 137 4.83 -10.35 8.08
CA GLU A 137 6.24 -10.02 7.86
C GLU A 137 7.13 -10.23 9.08
N THR A 138 6.56 -10.19 10.29
CA THR A 138 7.30 -10.42 11.54
C THR A 138 7.59 -11.89 11.82
N ASP A 139 7.03 -12.82 11.04
CA ASP A 139 7.38 -14.23 11.17
C ASP A 139 8.85 -14.48 10.77
N GLU A 140 9.60 -15.03 11.71
CA GLU A 140 10.98 -15.49 11.54
C GLU A 140 11.05 -17.03 11.59
N GLY A 141 12.01 -17.60 10.84
CA GLY A 141 12.21 -19.05 10.78
C GLY A 141 11.10 -19.79 10.00
N ILE A 142 10.80 -21.02 10.42
CA ILE A 142 9.99 -21.98 9.63
C ILE A 142 8.60 -22.26 10.22
N LYS A 143 8.23 -21.64 11.35
CA LYS A 143 6.97 -21.96 12.06
C LYS A 143 5.75 -21.25 11.46
N PHE A 144 5.94 -20.03 10.95
CA PHE A 144 4.89 -19.19 10.37
C PHE A 144 3.68 -18.98 11.31
N SER A 145 3.93 -18.81 12.61
CA SER A 145 2.86 -18.75 13.62
C SER A 145 1.92 -17.57 13.38
N ASN A 146 2.46 -16.40 13.03
CA ASN A 146 1.65 -15.21 12.76
C ASN A 146 0.88 -15.35 11.45
N THR A 147 1.52 -15.89 10.42
CA THR A 147 0.92 -16.16 9.11
C THR A 147 -0.23 -17.14 9.24
N ARG A 148 -0.06 -18.25 9.98
CA ARG A 148 -1.12 -19.22 10.24
C ARG A 148 -2.32 -18.59 10.95
N ARG A 149 -2.07 -17.76 11.97
CA ARG A 149 -3.15 -17.04 12.67
C ARG A 149 -3.88 -16.07 11.75
N VAL A 150 -3.14 -15.31 10.93
CA VAL A 150 -3.74 -14.41 9.94
C VAL A 150 -4.58 -15.18 8.92
N LEU A 151 -4.08 -16.34 8.47
CA LEU A 151 -4.81 -17.22 7.54
C LEU A 151 -6.11 -17.74 8.17
N GLU A 152 -6.07 -18.14 9.44
CA GLU A 152 -7.27 -18.51 10.21
C GLU A 152 -8.26 -17.34 10.34
N ASP A 153 -7.78 -16.14 10.65
CA ASP A 153 -8.59 -14.92 10.77
C ASP A 153 -9.32 -14.56 9.46
N ILE A 154 -8.73 -14.90 8.29
CA ILE A 154 -9.35 -14.71 6.97
C ILE A 154 -10.08 -15.95 6.46
N GLY A 155 -10.24 -16.97 7.31
CA GLY A 155 -11.05 -18.17 7.06
C GLY A 155 -10.34 -19.31 6.34
N ILE A 156 -9.02 -19.26 6.20
CA ILE A 156 -8.20 -20.35 5.67
C ILE A 156 -7.75 -21.25 6.82
N ARG A 157 -8.15 -22.52 6.79
CA ARG A 157 -7.82 -23.51 7.82
C ARG A 157 -6.77 -24.49 7.33
N ASN A 158 -5.92 -24.96 8.23
CA ASN A 158 -4.88 -25.95 7.95
C ASN A 158 -3.95 -25.58 6.76
N PRO A 159 -3.43 -24.33 6.68
CA PRO A 159 -2.54 -23.97 5.58
C PRO A 159 -1.27 -24.82 5.61
N THR A 160 -0.79 -25.22 4.44
CA THR A 160 0.48 -25.95 4.32
C THR A 160 1.67 -25.04 4.63
N PHE A 161 2.86 -25.63 4.71
CA PHE A 161 4.10 -24.86 4.83
C PHE A 161 4.29 -23.95 3.61
N ASP A 162 4.08 -24.47 2.40
CA ASP A 162 4.27 -23.74 1.15
C ASP A 162 3.26 -22.58 1.03
N ASP A 163 2.02 -22.77 1.47
CA ASP A 163 1.03 -21.70 1.53
C ASP A 163 1.51 -20.53 2.38
N CYS A 164 2.09 -20.82 3.54
CA CYS A 164 2.61 -19.78 4.44
C CYS A 164 3.81 -19.05 3.81
N VAL A 165 4.70 -19.79 3.14
CA VAL A 165 5.85 -19.20 2.42
C VAL A 165 5.38 -18.26 1.32
N ILE A 166 4.40 -18.69 0.52
CA ILE A 166 3.85 -17.89 -0.59
C ILE A 166 3.16 -16.63 -0.05
N VAL A 167 2.30 -16.74 0.96
CA VAL A 167 1.60 -15.60 1.56
C VAL A 167 2.59 -14.60 2.16
N GLN A 168 3.60 -15.08 2.89
CA GLN A 168 4.65 -14.21 3.41
C GLN A 168 5.44 -13.52 2.29
N HIS A 169 5.74 -14.24 1.21
CA HIS A 169 6.41 -13.67 0.05
C HIS A 169 5.58 -12.55 -0.59
N ILE A 170 4.28 -12.76 -0.79
CA ILE A 170 3.36 -11.77 -1.36
C ILE A 170 3.35 -10.49 -0.50
N CYS A 171 3.12 -10.63 0.82
CA CYS A 171 3.13 -9.50 1.75
C CYS A 171 4.43 -8.68 1.62
N ARG A 172 5.58 -9.36 1.68
CA ARG A 172 6.91 -8.74 1.55
C ARG A 172 7.12 -8.04 0.22
N GLN A 173 6.64 -8.59 -0.90
CA GLN A 173 6.81 -7.92 -2.20
C GLN A 173 5.95 -6.65 -2.29
N VAL A 174 4.70 -6.71 -1.82
CA VAL A 174 3.79 -5.56 -1.86
C VAL A 174 4.29 -4.43 -0.95
N SER A 175 4.66 -4.74 0.30
CA SER A 175 5.19 -3.73 1.23
C SER A 175 6.52 -3.15 0.75
N LYS A 176 7.43 -3.98 0.24
CA LYS A 176 8.72 -3.54 -0.30
C LYS A 176 8.56 -2.65 -1.51
N ARG A 177 7.59 -2.95 -2.39
CA ARG A 177 7.24 -2.07 -3.50
C ARG A 177 6.72 -0.73 -2.98
N ALA A 178 5.78 -0.72 -2.05
CA ALA A 178 5.26 0.51 -1.45
C ALA A 178 6.37 1.37 -0.84
N ALA A 179 7.28 0.77 -0.07
CA ALA A 179 8.42 1.45 0.53
C ALA A 179 9.38 2.03 -0.53
N ARG A 180 9.63 1.29 -1.62
CA ARG A 180 10.49 1.76 -2.72
C ARG A 180 9.85 2.90 -3.51
N LEU A 181 8.55 2.85 -3.76
CA LEU A 181 7.83 3.93 -4.43
C LEU A 181 7.83 5.19 -3.56
N ALA A 182 7.49 5.07 -2.27
CA ALA A 182 7.59 6.18 -1.33
C ALA A 182 9.02 6.75 -1.28
N GLY A 183 10.04 5.89 -1.22
CA GLY A 183 11.44 6.31 -1.22
C GLY A 183 11.93 6.90 -2.55
N ALA A 184 11.24 6.69 -3.67
CA ALA A 184 11.56 7.33 -4.95
C ALA A 184 10.90 8.72 -5.09
N GLY A 185 9.81 8.98 -4.36
CA GLY A 185 9.21 10.30 -4.27
C GLY A 185 9.92 11.24 -3.29
N MET A 186 10.78 10.70 -2.44
CA MET A 186 11.61 11.39 -1.46
C MET A 186 13.02 11.64 -1.99
#